data_AF-A0A534G6F0-F1
#
_entry.id   AF-A0A534G6F0-F1
#
_cell.length_a   1.000
_cell.length_b   1.000
_cell.length_c   1.000
_cell.angle_alpha   90.00
_cell.angle_beta   90.00
_cell.angle_gamma   90.00
#
_symmetry.space_group_name_H-M   'P 1'
#
loop_
_entity.id
_entity.type
_entity.pdbx_description
1 polymer ?
#
loop_
_entity_poly.entity_id
_entity_poly.type
_entity_poly.pdbx_seq_one_letter_code
_entity_poly.pdbx_strand_id
1 'polypeptide(L)'
;MPWPHGQRGCGWLVRQDVSLIFEVVRNKLAAFFLKEKARGRLARRADTRRMADFCLATIQGAMLMGKVQRSSQPVEAAAREAVAHVKSYLVKSHP
;
A
#
# COMPACT_ATOMS: atom_id res chain seq x y z
N MET A 1 -19.18 19.01 24.36
CA MET A 1 -18.15 19.08 25.41
C MET A 1 -16.78 19.14 24.75
N PRO A 2 -16.08 20.29 24.73
CA PRO A 2 -14.76 20.41 24.12
C PRO A 2 -13.66 20.06 25.14
N TRP A 3 -12.69 19.25 24.72
CA TRP A 3 -11.51 18.86 25.51
C TRP A 3 -10.49 20.02 25.62
N PRO A 4 -9.77 20.13 26.75
CA PRO A 4 -8.98 21.30 27.08
C PRO A 4 -7.73 21.42 26.20
N HIS A 5 -7.44 22.66 25.86
CA HIS A 5 -6.33 23.08 25.04
C HIS A 5 -5.04 23.02 25.86
N GLY A 6 -4.15 22.06 25.58
CA GLY A 6 -2.87 21.97 26.29
C GLY A 6 -1.74 21.14 25.67
N GLN A 7 -1.93 20.49 24.51
CA GLN A 7 -0.86 19.71 23.84
C GLN A 7 -0.97 19.69 22.29
N ARG A 8 -1.33 20.81 21.64
CA ARG A 8 -1.77 20.79 20.23
C ARG A 8 -0.73 21.11 19.15
N GLY A 9 0.57 21.11 19.46
CA GLY A 9 1.62 21.32 18.45
C GLY A 9 2.12 20.01 17.82
N CYS A 10 2.69 19.13 18.64
CA CYS A 10 3.58 18.08 18.15
C CYS A 10 2.83 16.83 17.62
N GLY A 11 1.78 16.38 18.32
CA GLY A 11 1.06 15.14 17.95
C GLY A 11 0.29 15.22 16.62
N TRP A 12 -0.15 16.43 16.23
CA TRP A 12 -0.82 16.66 14.94
C TRP A 12 0.19 16.69 13.78
N LEU A 13 1.35 17.33 13.98
CA LEU A 13 2.46 17.33 13.02
C LEU A 13 2.95 15.91 12.73
N VAL A 14 3.16 15.08 13.77
CA VAL A 14 3.56 13.68 13.58
C VAL A 14 2.52 12.88 12.79
N ARG A 15 1.22 13.07 13.08
CA ARG A 15 0.15 12.41 12.32
C ARG A 15 0.12 12.88 10.87
N GLN A 16 0.37 14.15 10.63
CA GLN A 16 0.42 14.73 9.29
C GLN A 16 1.60 14.18 8.50
N ASP A 17 2.80 14.14 9.10
CA ASP A 17 4.01 13.61 8.47
C ASP A 17 3.86 12.13 8.12
N VAL A 18 3.32 11.32 9.05
CA VAL A 18 3.04 9.90 8.79
C VAL A 18 2.02 9.73 7.66
N SER A 19 0.97 10.57 7.64
CA SER A 19 -0.02 10.57 6.55
C SER A 19 0.62 10.90 5.20
N LEU A 20 1.51 11.89 5.17
CA LEU A 20 2.23 12.29 3.97
C LEU A 20 3.15 11.17 3.45
N ILE A 21 3.87 10.48 4.34
CA ILE A 21 4.71 9.34 3.96
C ILE A 21 3.87 8.24 3.31
N PHE A 22 2.75 7.86 3.93
CA PHE A 22 1.86 6.84 3.36
C PHE A 22 1.25 7.29 2.04
N GLU A 23 0.87 8.55 1.93
CA GLU A 23 0.35 9.11 0.68
C GLU A 23 1.40 9.08 -0.44
N VAL A 24 2.65 9.45 -0.16
CA VAL A 24 3.75 9.40 -1.13
C VAL A 24 3.99 7.97 -1.62
N VAL A 25 4.02 6.99 -0.71
CA VAL A 25 4.22 5.58 -1.09
C VAL A 25 3.05 5.08 -1.94
N ARG A 26 1.81 5.35 -1.51
CA ARG A 26 0.58 4.99 -2.24
C ARG A 26 0.57 5.60 -3.64
N ASN A 27 0.90 6.88 -3.75
CA ASN A 27 0.92 7.60 -5.03
C ASN A 27 1.99 7.03 -5.98
N LYS A 28 3.17 6.65 -5.47
CA LYS A 28 4.20 5.97 -6.28
C LYS A 28 3.71 4.62 -6.82
N LEU A 29 3.06 3.81 -5.98
CA LEU A 29 2.49 2.53 -6.41
C LEU A 29 1.35 2.71 -7.43
N ALA A 30 0.44 3.66 -7.19
CA ALA A 30 -0.66 3.95 -8.10
C ALA A 30 -0.15 4.44 -9.47
N ALA A 31 0.87 5.30 -9.47
CA ALA A 31 1.52 5.78 -10.70
C ALA A 31 2.20 4.64 -11.47
N PHE A 32 2.88 3.72 -10.77
CA PHE A 32 3.43 2.51 -11.38
C PHE A 32 2.34 1.69 -12.06
N PHE A 33 1.26 1.34 -11.35
CA PHE A 33 0.18 0.54 -11.94
C PHE A 33 -0.53 1.28 -13.08
N LEU A 34 -0.70 2.60 -13.00
CA LEU A 34 -1.25 3.40 -14.09
C LEU A 34 -0.39 3.32 -15.35
N LYS A 35 0.93 3.42 -15.21
CA LYS A 35 1.88 3.29 -16.32
C LYS A 35 1.80 1.90 -16.96
N GLU A 36 1.74 0.85 -16.15
CA GLU A 36 1.65 -0.53 -16.65
C GLU A 36 0.29 -0.83 -17.31
N LYS A 37 -0.79 -0.22 -16.81
CA LYS A 37 -2.10 -0.27 -17.46
C LYS A 37 -2.10 0.46 -18.81
N ALA A 38 -1.49 1.65 -18.88
CA ALA A 38 -1.35 2.40 -20.13
C ALA A 38 -0.51 1.66 -21.18
N ARG A 39 0.43 0.82 -20.73
CA ARG A 39 1.23 -0.09 -21.57
C ARG A 39 0.47 -1.36 -22.00
N GLY A 40 -0.80 -1.50 -21.64
CA GLY A 40 -1.61 -2.69 -21.95
C GLY A 40 -1.26 -3.95 -21.17
N ARG A 41 -0.37 -3.86 -20.16
CA ARG A 41 0.06 -5.02 -19.35
C ARG A 41 -0.96 -5.41 -18.29
N LEU A 42 -1.78 -4.47 -17.83
CA LEU A 42 -2.87 -4.71 -16.88
C LEU A 42 -4.22 -4.72 -17.58
N ALA A 43 -5.10 -5.61 -17.15
CA ALA A 43 -6.46 -5.73 -17.65
C ALA A 43 -7.23 -4.42 -17.46
N ARG A 44 -8.19 -4.13 -18.35
CA ARG A 44 -9.00 -2.91 -18.27
C ARG A 44 -9.73 -2.76 -16.93
N ARG A 45 -10.14 -3.89 -16.33
CA ARG A 45 -10.79 -3.96 -15.01
C ARG A 45 -9.88 -3.63 -13.82
N ALA A 46 -8.55 -3.56 -14.02
CA ALA A 46 -7.61 -3.27 -12.94
C ALA A 46 -7.77 -1.82 -12.45
N ASP A 47 -8.16 -1.65 -11.20
CA ASP A 47 -8.21 -0.33 -10.53
C ASP A 47 -6.86 -0.07 -9.87
N THR A 48 -6.09 0.84 -10.46
CA THR A 48 -4.69 1.10 -10.07
C THR A 48 -4.57 1.76 -8.70
N ARG A 49 -5.58 2.52 -8.26
CA ARG A 49 -5.61 3.09 -6.91
C ARG A 49 -5.90 2.01 -5.88
N ARG A 50 -6.92 1.18 -6.11
CA ARG A 50 -7.24 0.06 -5.20
C ARG A 50 -6.10 -0.95 -5.10
N MET A 51 -5.40 -1.23 -6.19
CA MET A 51 -4.21 -2.09 -6.16
C MET A 51 -3.09 -1.49 -5.30
N ALA A 52 -2.86 -0.18 -5.37
CA ALA A 52 -1.88 0.50 -4.53
C ALA A 52 -2.27 0.46 -3.04
N ASP A 53 -3.53 0.75 -2.73
CA ASP A 53 -4.07 0.70 -1.38
C ASP A 53 -3.93 -0.71 -0.78
N PHE A 54 -4.26 -1.74 -1.56
CA PHE A 54 -4.08 -3.15 -1.21
C PHE A 54 -2.62 -3.48 -0.85
N CYS A 55 -1.67 -3.14 -1.73
CA CYS A 55 -0.25 -3.42 -1.48
C CYS A 55 0.25 -2.70 -0.22
N LEU A 56 -0.13 -1.43 -0.03
CA LEU A 56 0.29 -0.66 1.13
C LEU A 56 -0.27 -1.24 2.42
N ALA A 57 -1.58 -1.49 2.48
CA ALA A 57 -2.22 -2.07 3.66
C ALA A 57 -1.65 -3.45 4.01
N THR A 58 -1.41 -4.29 2.99
CA THR A 58 -0.88 -5.65 3.16
C THR A 58 0.53 -5.63 3.77
N ILE A 59 1.45 -4.83 3.22
CA ILE A 59 2.82 -4.75 3.75
C ILE A 59 2.83 -4.12 5.15
N GLN A 60 2.06 -3.06 5.39
CA GLN A 60 2.01 -2.42 6.71
C GLN A 60 1.45 -3.35 7.80
N GLY A 61 0.38 -4.08 7.49
CA GLY A 61 -0.17 -5.11 8.39
C GLY A 61 0.84 -6.23 8.65
N ALA A 62 1.52 -6.70 7.60
CA ALA A 62 2.51 -7.76 7.72
C ALA A 62 3.74 -7.32 8.54
N MET A 63 4.19 -6.06 8.42
CA MET A 63 5.26 -5.51 9.24
C MET A 63 4.89 -5.47 10.72
N LEU A 64 3.64 -5.13 11.06
CA LEU A 64 3.14 -5.21 12.43
C LEU A 64 3.20 -6.65 12.95
N MET A 65 2.69 -7.61 12.19
CA MET A 65 2.72 -9.03 12.57
C MET A 65 4.15 -9.54 12.75
N GLY A 66 5.06 -9.18 11.84
CA GLY A 66 6.47 -9.55 11.91
C GLY A 66 7.16 -8.99 13.16
N LYS A 67 6.84 -7.75 13.56
CA LYS A 67 7.34 -7.17 14.82
C LYS A 67 6.84 -7.93 16.05
N VAL A 68 5.55 -8.26 16.09
CA VAL A 68 4.94 -9.01 17.20
C VAL A 68 5.55 -10.42 17.32
N GLN A 69 5.75 -11.09 16.18
CA GLN A 69 6.29 -12.45 16.13
C GLN A 69 7.83 -12.50 16.15
N ARG A 70 8.50 -11.34 16.10
CA ARG A 70 9.96 -11.21 15.92
C ARG A 70 10.49 -12.05 14.75
N SER A 71 9.77 -12.03 13.64
CA SER A 71 10.06 -12.82 12.45
C SER A 71 9.81 -12.02 11.17
N SER A 72 10.65 -12.21 10.14
CA SER A 72 10.43 -11.62 8.80
C SER A 72 9.39 -12.39 7.99
N GLN A 73 9.11 -13.65 8.36
CA GLN A 73 8.27 -14.54 7.55
C GLN A 73 6.87 -13.97 7.23
N PRO A 74 6.16 -13.28 8.15
CA PRO A 74 4.87 -12.67 7.81
C PRO A 74 4.97 -11.65 6.66
N VAL A 75 6.04 -10.86 6.63
CA VAL A 75 6.28 -9.86 5.58
C VAL A 75 6.57 -10.54 4.25
N GLU A 76 7.44 -11.55 4.25
CA GLU A 76 7.80 -12.29 3.05
C GLU A 76 6.61 -13.05 2.45
N ALA A 77 5.80 -13.70 3.30
CA ALA A 77 4.60 -14.40 2.87
C ALA A 77 3.58 -13.42 2.29
N ALA A 78 3.30 -12.32 2.98
CA ALA A 78 2.38 -11.29 2.51
C ALA A 78 2.86 -10.66 1.18
N ALA A 79 4.16 -10.44 1.01
CA ALA A 79 4.71 -9.94 -0.25
C ALA A 79 4.50 -10.93 -1.41
N ARG A 80 4.72 -12.23 -1.18
CA ARG A 80 4.48 -13.29 -2.18
C ARG A 80 3.00 -13.33 -2.60
N GLU A 81 2.10 -13.32 -1.63
CA GLU A 81 0.65 -13.31 -1.88
C GLU A 81 0.19 -12.04 -2.58
N ALA A 82 0.70 -10.87 -2.18
CA ALA A 82 0.39 -9.60 -2.82
C ALA A 82 0.84 -9.59 -4.29
N VAL A 83 2.03 -10.11 -4.59
CA VAL A 83 2.52 -10.26 -5.97
C VAL A 83 1.64 -11.22 -6.76
N ALA A 84 1.23 -12.36 -6.19
CA ALA A 84 0.33 -13.29 -6.85
C ALA A 84 -1.03 -12.64 -7.17
N HIS A 85 -1.60 -11.89 -6.21
CA HIS A 85 -2.82 -11.13 -6.40
C HIS A 85 -2.69 -10.08 -7.52
N VAL A 86 -1.61 -9.29 -7.51
CA VAL A 86 -1.34 -8.29 -8.57
C VAL A 86 -1.19 -8.95 -9.94
N LYS A 87 -0.49 -10.10 -10.01
CA LYS A 87 -0.32 -10.86 -11.25
C LYS A 87 -1.65 -11.34 -11.83
N SER A 88 -2.68 -11.55 -11.02
CA SER A 88 -4.03 -11.91 -11.51
C SER A 88 -4.70 -10.83 -12.38
N TYR A 89 -4.20 -9.60 -12.34
CA TYR A 89 -4.64 -8.50 -13.19
C TYR A 89 -3.86 -8.39 -14.50
N LEU A 90 -2.80 -9.16 -14.70
CA LEU A 90 -2.05 -9.14 -15.95
C LEU A 90 -2.93 -9.64 -17.10
N VAL A 91 -2.84 -8.97 -18.24
CA VAL A 91 -3.42 -9.48 -19.48
C VAL A 91 -2.61 -10.70 -19.89
N LYS A 92 -3.27 -11.84 -20.10
CA LYS A 92 -2.63 -12.98 -20.77
C LYS A 92 -2.37 -12.56 -22.21
N SER A 93 -1.11 -12.32 -22.57
CA SER A 93 -0.71 -12.23 -23.96
C SER A 93 -1.08 -13.54 -24.65
N HIS A 94 -2.08 -13.52 -25.54
CA HIS A 94 -2.21 -14.58 -26.54
C HIS A 94 -0.99 -14.45 -27.47
N PRO A 95 -0.23 -15.53 -27.71
CA PRO A 95 0.77 -15.56 -28.77
C PRO A 95 0.14 -15.37 -30.15
#